data_AF-A0AAP3YJ16-F1
#
_entry.id   AF-A0AAP3YJ16-F1
#
_cell.length_a   1.000
_cell.length_b   1.000
_cell.length_c   1.000
_cell.angle_alpha   90.00
_cell.angle_beta   90.00
_cell.angle_gamma   90.00
#
_symmetry.space_group_name_H-M   'P 1'
#
loop_
_entity.id
_entity.type
_entity.pdbx_description
1 polymer ?
#
loop_
_entity_poly.entity_id
_entity_poly.type
_entity_poly.pdbx_seq_one_letter_code
_entity_poly.pdbx_strand_id
1 'polypeptide(L)'
;KQLGRIGAKTIIYFEVITTVAIILGITLANVFQPGAGVDMSQLATVDISKYQSTTEAVQSSSHGIMGTILSLVPTNIVASMAKGEMLPIIFFSVLFGLGLSSLPATHREPLVTVFRSISETMFKVTHMVMRYAPVGVFALIAVTVAN
;
A
#
# COMPACT_ATOMS: atom_id res chain seq x y z
N LYS A 1 9.60 -7.80 -23.45
CA LYS A 1 9.98 -9.16 -22.95
C LYS A 1 10.62 -9.14 -21.55
N GLN A 2 11.50 -8.19 -21.22
CA GLN A 2 12.11 -8.14 -19.87
C GLN A 2 11.12 -7.77 -18.74
N LEU A 3 10.19 -6.84 -18.98
CA LEU A 3 9.27 -6.36 -17.93
C LEU A 3 8.33 -7.45 -17.39
N GLY A 4 7.75 -8.29 -18.25
CA GLY A 4 6.89 -9.40 -17.81
C GLY A 4 7.63 -10.45 -16.96
N ARG A 5 8.92 -10.71 -17.27
CA ARG A 5 9.75 -11.62 -16.47
C ARG A 5 10.12 -11.02 -15.12
N ILE A 6 10.38 -9.72 -15.06
CA ILE A 6 10.66 -9.01 -13.80
C ILE A 6 9.40 -9.00 -12.94
N GLY A 7 8.24 -8.63 -13.50
CA GLY A 7 6.97 -8.62 -12.78
C GLY A 7 6.60 -9.99 -12.20
N ALA A 8 6.67 -11.05 -12.99
CA ALA A 8 6.40 -12.41 -12.51
C ALA A 8 7.37 -12.84 -11.39
N LYS A 9 8.66 -12.53 -11.51
CA LYS A 9 9.64 -12.79 -10.45
C LYS A 9 9.32 -12.01 -9.17
N THR A 10 8.90 -10.76 -9.29
CA THR A 10 8.51 -9.93 -8.13
C THR A 10 7.28 -10.50 -7.44
N ILE A 11 6.27 -10.95 -8.19
CA ILE A 11 5.06 -11.56 -7.61
C ILE A 11 5.43 -12.84 -6.84
N ILE A 12 6.20 -13.75 -7.44
CA ILE A 12 6.63 -14.98 -6.77
C ILE A 12 7.47 -14.66 -5.53
N TYR A 13 8.39 -13.69 -5.63
CA TYR A 13 9.19 -13.25 -4.50
C TYR A 13 8.32 -12.70 -3.37
N PHE A 14 7.33 -11.85 -3.68
CA PHE A 14 6.45 -11.25 -2.70
C PHE A 14 5.56 -12.29 -2.03
N GLU A 15 5.01 -13.23 -2.78
CA GLU A 15 4.17 -14.31 -2.24
C GLU A 15 4.94 -15.23 -1.28
N VAL A 16 6.18 -15.58 -1.63
CA VAL A 16 7.02 -16.44 -0.78
C VAL A 16 7.38 -15.71 0.52
N ILE A 17 7.83 -14.44 0.44
CA ILE A 17 8.23 -13.71 1.64
C ILE A 17 7.05 -13.38 2.55
N THR A 18 5.87 -13.06 2.01
CA THR A 18 4.66 -12.82 2.80
C THR A 18 4.18 -14.10 3.47
N THR A 19 4.20 -15.24 2.77
CA THR A 19 3.84 -16.54 3.35
C THR A 19 4.76 -16.89 4.52
N VAL A 20 6.08 -16.72 4.34
CA VAL A 20 7.05 -16.93 5.42
C VAL A 20 6.81 -15.98 6.60
N ALA A 21 6.54 -14.70 6.32
CA ALA A 21 6.24 -13.72 7.37
C ALA A 21 4.96 -14.06 8.14
N ILE A 22 3.91 -14.53 7.47
CA ILE A 22 2.65 -14.97 8.10
C ILE A 22 2.91 -16.18 9.00
N ILE A 23 3.62 -17.20 8.52
CA ILE A 23 3.94 -18.39 9.31
C ILE A 23 4.72 -18.01 10.57
N LEU A 24 5.76 -17.17 10.42
CA LEU A 24 6.54 -16.69 11.56
C LEU A 24 5.69 -15.86 12.53
N GLY A 25 4.87 -14.94 12.03
CA GLY A 25 3.99 -14.11 12.85
C GLY A 25 2.99 -14.94 13.66
N ILE A 26 2.34 -15.91 13.03
CA ILE A 26 1.39 -16.83 13.70
C ILE A 26 2.11 -17.71 14.72
N THR A 27 3.30 -18.21 14.39
CA THR A 27 4.08 -19.05 15.30
C THR A 27 4.48 -18.27 16.56
N LEU A 28 5.03 -17.06 16.39
CA LEU A 28 5.40 -16.20 17.51
C LEU A 28 4.17 -15.77 18.33
N ALA A 29 3.06 -15.43 17.68
CA ALA A 29 1.83 -15.06 18.38
C ALA A 29 1.30 -16.23 19.24
N ASN A 30 1.34 -17.47 18.74
CA ASN A 30 0.91 -18.64 19.50
C ASN A 30 1.86 -19.03 20.64
N VAL A 31 3.17 -18.79 20.49
CA VAL A 31 4.18 -19.10 21.52
C VAL A 31 4.19 -18.06 22.63
N PHE A 32 4.24 -16.78 22.28
CA PHE A 32 4.34 -15.69 23.26
C PHE A 32 2.98 -15.26 23.81
N GLN A 33 1.88 -15.61 23.14
CA GLN A 33 0.50 -15.29 23.53
C GLN A 33 0.35 -13.84 24.02
N PRO A 34 0.77 -12.83 23.22
CA PRO A 34 0.69 -11.43 23.64
C PRO A 34 -0.79 -11.06 23.86
N GLY A 35 -1.20 -10.92 25.12
CA GLY A 35 -2.60 -10.73 25.52
C GLY A 35 -3.09 -11.68 26.61
N ALA A 36 -2.34 -12.73 26.95
CA ALA A 36 -2.66 -13.59 28.10
C ALA A 36 -2.62 -12.76 29.40
N GLY A 37 -3.79 -12.54 30.02
CA GLY A 37 -3.94 -11.72 31.24
C GLY A 37 -4.41 -10.28 31.02
N VAL A 38 -4.72 -9.86 29.78
CA VAL A 38 -5.39 -8.58 29.53
C VAL A 38 -6.87 -8.70 29.89
N ASP A 39 -7.30 -7.93 30.89
CA ASP A 39 -8.71 -7.86 31.30
C ASP A 39 -9.50 -7.05 30.26
N MET A 40 -10.21 -7.76 29.39
CA MET A 40 -10.99 -7.20 28.27
C MET A 40 -12.12 -6.25 28.74
N SER A 41 -12.42 -6.21 30.04
CA SER A 41 -13.41 -5.32 30.65
C SER A 41 -12.94 -3.87 30.86
N GLN A 42 -11.62 -3.61 30.85
CA GLN A 42 -11.03 -2.27 31.00
C GLN A 42 -10.62 -1.62 29.68
N LEU A 43 -10.63 -2.38 28.57
CA LEU A 43 -10.48 -1.82 27.23
C LEU A 43 -11.77 -1.08 26.90
N ALA A 44 -11.74 0.25 27.02
CA ALA A 44 -12.85 1.15 26.70
C ALA A 44 -13.60 0.63 25.48
N THR A 45 -14.87 0.27 25.67
CA THR A 45 -15.80 -0.38 24.74
C THR A 45 -15.44 -0.06 23.28
N VAL A 46 -14.52 -0.85 22.72
CA VAL A 46 -14.16 -0.75 21.31
C VAL A 46 -15.40 -1.26 20.62
N ASP A 47 -16.19 -0.34 20.06
CA ASP A 47 -17.50 -0.60 19.51
C ASP A 47 -17.40 -1.67 18.41
N ILE A 48 -17.58 -2.93 18.80
CA ILE A 48 -17.39 -4.13 17.94
C ILE A 48 -18.33 -4.06 16.73
N SER A 49 -19.42 -3.30 16.84
CA SER A 49 -20.35 -2.98 15.76
C SER A 49 -19.67 -2.29 14.55
N LYS A 50 -18.61 -1.49 14.77
CA LYS A 50 -17.80 -0.90 13.69
C LYS A 50 -16.94 -1.94 12.95
N TYR A 51 -16.52 -2.99 13.65
CA TYR A 51 -15.77 -4.09 13.04
C TYR A 51 -16.69 -5.04 12.28
N GLN A 52 -17.91 -5.28 12.78
CA GLN A 52 -18.92 -6.06 12.08
C GLN A 52 -19.40 -5.37 10.80
N SER A 53 -19.71 -4.07 10.84
CA SER A 53 -20.07 -3.30 9.63
C SER A 53 -18.94 -3.22 8.61
N THR A 54 -17.68 -3.12 9.04
CA THR A 54 -16.52 -3.20 8.14
C THR A 54 -16.37 -4.60 7.54
N THR A 55 -16.62 -5.66 8.32
CA THR A 55 -16.56 -7.05 7.84
C THR A 55 -17.69 -7.36 6.87
N GLU A 56 -18.89 -6.84 7.10
CA GLU A 56 -20.04 -6.93 6.19
C GLU A 56 -19.81 -6.14 4.90
N ALA A 57 -19.18 -4.96 4.96
CA ALA A 57 -18.77 -4.19 3.77
C ALA A 57 -17.70 -4.94 2.95
N VAL A 58 -16.80 -5.68 3.61
CA VAL A 58 -15.77 -6.51 2.95
C VAL A 58 -16.35 -7.81 2.40
N GLN A 59 -17.30 -8.44 3.08
CA GLN A 59 -17.98 -9.67 2.61
C GLN A 59 -18.99 -9.40 1.50
N SER A 60 -19.74 -8.30 1.55
CA SER A 60 -20.64 -7.87 0.47
C SER A 60 -19.86 -7.42 -0.76
N SER A 61 -18.63 -6.94 -0.58
CA SER A 61 -17.63 -6.75 -1.62
C SER A 61 -16.98 -8.08 -1.98
N SER A 62 -17.76 -9.06 -2.43
CA SER A 62 -17.23 -10.19 -3.22
C SER A 62 -16.76 -9.70 -4.59
N HIS A 63 -15.83 -8.74 -4.59
CA HIS A 63 -14.91 -8.58 -5.70
C HIS A 63 -14.03 -9.83 -5.64
N GLY A 64 -14.55 -10.94 -6.17
CA GLY A 64 -13.74 -12.11 -6.46
C GLY A 64 -12.55 -11.67 -7.32
N ILE A 65 -11.60 -12.58 -7.55
CA ILE A 65 -10.37 -12.28 -8.32
C ILE A 65 -10.67 -11.47 -9.60
N MET A 66 -11.78 -11.76 -10.27
CA MET A 66 -12.26 -11.01 -11.43
C MET A 66 -12.67 -9.55 -11.14
N GLY A 67 -13.39 -9.29 -10.05
CA GLY A 67 -13.76 -7.94 -9.62
C GLY A 67 -12.53 -7.10 -9.23
N THR A 68 -11.51 -7.71 -8.62
CA THR A 68 -10.23 -7.04 -8.33
C THR A 68 -9.43 -6.75 -9.61
N ILE A 69 -9.47 -7.64 -10.60
CA ILE A 69 -8.84 -7.41 -11.90
C ILE A 69 -9.56 -6.28 -12.66
N LEU A 70 -10.90 -6.25 -12.62
CA LEU A 70 -11.67 -5.17 -13.25
C LEU A 70 -11.43 -3.82 -12.58
N SER A 71 -11.33 -3.78 -11.25
CA SER A 71 -11.02 -2.54 -10.53
C SER A 71 -9.59 -2.05 -10.75
N LEU A 72 -8.70 -2.88 -11.29
CA LEU A 72 -7.35 -2.50 -11.69
C LEU A 72 -7.34 -1.50 -12.86
N VAL A 73 -8.35 -1.57 -13.74
CA VAL A 73 -8.48 -0.66 -14.88
C VAL A 73 -9.30 0.56 -14.44
N PRO A 74 -8.67 1.72 -14.23
CA PRO A 74 -9.40 2.93 -13.85
C PRO A 74 -10.33 3.39 -14.97
N THR A 75 -11.56 3.74 -14.63
CA THR A 75 -12.48 4.42 -15.55
C THR A 75 -12.07 5.88 -15.80
N ASN A 76 -11.41 6.51 -14.82
CA ASN A 76 -10.86 7.85 -14.92
C ASN A 76 -9.61 8.01 -14.03
N ILE A 77 -8.43 8.22 -14.65
CA ILE A 77 -7.15 8.36 -13.95
C ILE A 77 -7.14 9.54 -12.98
N VAL A 78 -7.69 10.68 -13.39
CA VAL A 78 -7.68 11.91 -12.59
C VAL A 78 -8.51 11.70 -11.32
N ALA A 79 -9.65 11.01 -11.44
CA ALA A 79 -10.46 10.64 -10.29
C ALA A 79 -9.74 9.68 -9.35
N SER A 80 -9.07 8.64 -9.88
CA SER A 80 -8.31 7.69 -9.05
C SER A 80 -7.13 8.37 -8.35
N MET A 81 -6.44 9.31 -9.01
CA MET A 81 -5.38 10.12 -8.38
C MET A 81 -5.92 11.01 -7.26
N ALA A 82 -7.08 11.65 -7.46
CA ALA A 82 -7.71 12.47 -6.44
C ALA A 82 -8.20 11.66 -5.22
N LYS A 83 -8.70 10.44 -5.47
CA LYS A 83 -9.16 9.52 -4.42
C LYS A 83 -8.03 8.73 -3.75
N GLY A 84 -6.81 8.78 -4.29
CA GLY A 84 -5.68 8.02 -3.76
C GLY A 84 -5.76 6.50 -4.02
N GLU A 85 -6.48 6.07 -5.07
CA GLU A 85 -6.63 4.67 -5.42
C GLU A 85 -5.31 4.11 -6.01
N MET A 86 -4.44 3.57 -5.15
CA MET A 86 -3.07 3.20 -5.55
C MET A 86 -3.00 2.11 -6.65
N LEU A 87 -3.84 1.07 -6.56
CA LEU A 87 -3.81 -0.04 -7.53
C LEU A 87 -4.06 0.43 -8.99
N PRO A 88 -5.15 1.16 -9.28
CA PRO A 88 -5.36 1.73 -10.62
C PRO A 88 -4.26 2.68 -11.07
N ILE A 89 -3.75 3.52 -10.17
CA ILE A 89 -2.67 4.48 -10.49
C ILE A 89 -1.40 3.74 -10.92
N ILE A 90 -1.00 2.69 -10.18
CA ILE A 90 0.17 1.87 -10.51
C ILE A 90 -0.04 1.18 -11.86
N PHE A 91 -1.22 0.57 -12.06
CA PHE A 91 -1.51 -0.14 -13.30
C PHE A 91 -1.43 0.78 -14.52
N PHE A 92 -2.08 1.94 -14.46
CA PHE A 92 -1.99 2.96 -15.50
C PHE A 92 -0.55 3.42 -15.72
N SER A 93 0.21 3.69 -14.64
CA SER A 93 1.59 4.17 -14.73
C SER A 93 2.50 3.17 -15.45
N VAL A 94 2.32 1.86 -15.22
CA VAL A 94 3.07 0.81 -15.91
C VAL A 94 2.70 0.75 -17.39
N LEU A 95 1.40 0.80 -17.74
CA LEU A 95 0.95 0.81 -19.14
C LEU A 95 1.42 2.07 -19.87
N PHE A 96 1.31 3.23 -19.23
CA PHE A 96 1.77 4.51 -19.76
C PHE A 96 3.29 4.50 -19.97
N GLY A 97 4.06 3.99 -19.00
CA GLY A 97 5.51 3.83 -19.12
C GLY A 97 5.93 2.87 -20.24
N LEU A 98 5.19 1.77 -20.42
CA LEU A 98 5.37 0.85 -21.55
C LEU A 98 5.11 1.55 -22.90
N GLY A 99 4.01 2.30 -23.01
CA GLY A 99 3.71 3.09 -24.21
C GLY A 99 4.79 4.12 -24.50
N LEU A 100 5.23 4.87 -23.48
CA LEU A 100 6.29 5.86 -23.58
C LEU A 100 7.63 5.24 -23.99
N SER A 101 7.92 4.01 -23.56
CA SER A 101 9.14 3.27 -23.94
C SER A 101 9.19 2.87 -25.41
N SER A 102 8.02 2.78 -26.06
CA SER A 102 7.90 2.43 -27.49
C SER A 102 8.05 3.63 -28.44
N LEU A 103 8.03 4.86 -27.91
CA LEU A 103 8.16 6.08 -28.69
C LEU A 103 9.63 6.41 -29.04
N PRO A 104 9.89 7.13 -30.14
CA PRO A 104 11.22 7.65 -30.46
C PRO A 104 11.79 8.56 -29.36
N ALA A 105 13.11 8.56 -29.20
CA ALA A 105 13.81 9.29 -28.15
C ALA A 105 13.40 10.78 -28.07
N THR A 106 13.22 11.44 -29.21
CA THR A 106 12.80 12.85 -29.31
C THR A 106 11.50 13.17 -28.57
N HIS A 107 10.54 12.25 -28.57
CA HIS A 107 9.25 12.45 -27.90
C HIS A 107 9.26 11.88 -26.47
N ARG A 108 10.10 10.88 -26.22
CA ARG A 108 10.21 10.19 -24.92
C ARG A 108 10.99 11.00 -23.88
N GLU A 109 12.12 11.57 -24.28
CA GLU A 109 13.08 12.21 -23.36
C GLU A 109 12.52 13.41 -22.59
N PRO A 110 11.75 14.33 -23.19
CA PRO A 110 11.16 15.44 -22.45
C PRO A 110 10.25 14.96 -21.32
N LEU A 111 9.37 13.99 -21.62
CA LEU A 111 8.44 13.43 -20.64
C LEU A 111 9.16 12.67 -19.52
N VAL A 112 10.13 11.82 -19.86
CA VAL A 112 10.93 11.08 -18.86
C VAL A 112 11.69 12.05 -17.96
N THR A 113 12.23 13.13 -18.51
CA THR A 113 12.95 14.15 -17.72
C THR A 113 12.02 14.84 -16.72
N VAL A 114 10.81 15.20 -17.14
CA VAL A 114 9.80 15.77 -16.24
C VAL A 114 9.46 14.80 -15.10
N PHE A 115 9.14 13.54 -15.41
CA PHE A 115 8.82 12.55 -14.36
C PHE A 115 10.00 12.29 -13.42
N ARG A 116 11.23 12.34 -13.93
CA ARG A 116 12.44 12.21 -13.11
C ARG A 116 12.59 13.39 -12.15
N SER A 117 12.45 14.62 -12.64
CA SER A 117 12.50 15.83 -11.83
C SER A 117 11.40 15.83 -10.74
N ILE A 118 10.19 15.38 -11.08
CA ILE A 118 9.10 15.24 -10.10
C ILE A 118 9.49 14.23 -9.02
N SER A 119 10.00 13.05 -9.42
CA SER A 119 10.40 12.00 -8.47
C SER A 119 11.51 12.46 -7.53
N GLU A 120 12.51 13.18 -8.04
CA GLU A 120 13.60 13.73 -7.25
C GLU A 120 13.13 14.85 -6.31
N THR A 121 12.19 15.68 -6.77
CA THR A 121 11.52 16.67 -5.93
C THR A 121 10.74 15.99 -4.80
N MET A 122 10.00 14.91 -5.09
CA MET A 122 9.28 14.15 -4.06
C MET A 122 10.23 13.54 -3.04
N PHE A 123 11.38 12.99 -3.45
CA PHE A 123 12.39 12.53 -2.50
C PHE A 123 12.92 13.65 -1.60
N LYS A 124 13.11 14.86 -2.15
CA LYS A 124 13.53 16.01 -1.34
C LYS A 124 12.46 16.41 -0.32
N VAL A 125 11.19 16.38 -0.71
CA VAL A 125 10.05 16.61 0.20
C VAL A 125 10.00 15.54 1.28
N THR A 126 10.12 14.26 0.94
CA THR A 126 10.17 13.16 1.92
C THR A 126 11.31 13.36 2.92
N HIS A 127 12.49 13.78 2.45
CA HIS A 127 13.62 14.07 3.34
C HIS A 127 13.34 15.23 4.31
N MET A 128 12.66 16.29 3.82
CA MET A 128 12.21 17.39 4.66
C MET A 128 11.24 16.90 5.74
N VAL A 129 10.27 16.05 5.39
CA VAL A 129 9.32 15.45 6.34
C VAL A 129 10.05 14.55 7.35
N MET A 130 11.01 13.74 6.91
CA MET A 130 11.81 12.89 7.80
C MET A 130 12.57 13.69 8.87
N ARG A 131 12.96 14.94 8.60
CA ARG A 131 13.60 15.80 9.61
C ARG A 131 12.66 16.14 10.77
N TYR A 132 11.35 16.24 10.50
CA TYR A 132 10.32 16.46 11.51
C TYR A 132 9.74 15.17 12.10
N ALA A 133 10.03 14.01 11.50
CA ALA A 133 9.55 12.72 11.96
C ALA A 133 9.85 12.42 13.44
N PRO A 134 11.02 12.76 14.03
CA PRO A 134 11.28 12.49 15.44
C PRO A 134 10.26 13.12 16.39
N VAL A 135 9.80 14.35 16.07
CA VAL A 135 8.78 15.05 16.87
C VAL A 135 7.42 14.37 16.72
N GLY A 136 7.07 13.97 15.49
CA GLY A 136 5.82 13.25 15.23
C GLY A 136 5.77 11.88 15.92
N VAL A 137 6.85 11.11 15.83
CA VAL A 137 6.96 9.80 16.49
C VAL A 137 6.92 9.96 18.01
N PHE A 138 7.62 10.96 18.58
CA PHE A 138 7.55 11.25 20.01
C PHE A 138 6.11 11.55 20.45
N ALA A 139 5.39 12.39 19.71
CA ALA A 139 3.99 12.72 20.02
C ALA A 139 3.08 11.48 19.93
N LEU A 140 3.23 10.65 18.89
CA LEU A 140 2.42 9.45 18.72
C LEU A 140 2.66 8.44 19.85
N ILE A 141 3.91 8.18 20.22
CA ILE A 141 4.25 7.26 21.31
C ILE A 141 3.74 7.84 22.65
N ALA A 142 3.93 9.14 22.89
CA ALA A 142 3.47 9.79 24.12
C ALA A 142 1.96 9.62 24.33
N VAL A 143 1.14 9.79 23.27
CA VAL A 143 -0.32 9.57 23.35
C VAL A 143 -0.65 8.12 23.66
N THR A 144 0.08 7.15 23.10
CA THR A 144 -0.18 5.72 23.36
C THR A 144 0.28 5.23 24.72
N VAL A 145 1.22 5.92 25.38
CA VAL A 145 1.76 5.53 26.70
C VAL A 145 1.10 6.32 27.84
N ALA A 146 0.61 7.53 27.57
CA ALA A 146 -0.08 8.36 28.56
C ALA A 146 -1.56 7.98 28.77
N ASN A 147 -2.15 7.24 27.83
CA ASN A 147 -3.43 6.53 28.00
C ASN A 147 -3.17 5.13 28.58
#